data_AF-A0A438H5F0-F1
#
_entry.id   AF-A0A438H5F0-F1
#
_cell.length_a   1.000
_cell.length_b   1.000
_cell.length_c   1.000
_cell.angle_alpha   90.00
_cell.angle_beta   90.00
_cell.angle_gamma   90.00
#
_symmetry.space_group_name_H-M   'P 1'
#
loop_
_entity.id
_entity.type
_entity.pdbx_description
1 polymer ?
#
loop_
_entity_poly.entity_id
_entity_poly.type
_entity_poly.pdbx_seq_one_letter_code
_entity_poly.pdbx_strand_id
1 'polypeptide(L)' 'MASTEGLVPITRNFLASFYDKYPFQSLSDDVSRLSYQIRSMASDLHNDSPLTPGLN' A
#
# COMPACT_ATOMS: atom_id res chain seq x y z
N MET A 1 -13.77 -22.90 29.14
CA MET A 1 -12.44 -22.25 29.11
C MET A 1 -11.72 -22.82 27.91
N ALA A 2 -11.32 -22.02 26.92
CA ALA A 2 -10.50 -22.52 25.82
C ALA A 2 -9.06 -22.67 26.32
N SER A 3 -8.45 -23.85 26.14
CA SER A 3 -7.09 -24.11 26.60
C SER A 3 -6.09 -23.30 25.76
N THR A 4 -5.30 -22.47 26.40
CA THR A 4 -4.16 -21.76 25.81
C THR A 4 -2.86 -22.56 25.90
N GLU A 5 -2.96 -23.80 26.36
CA GLU A 5 -1.83 -24.69 26.58
C GLU A 5 -1.20 -25.07 25.23
N GLY A 6 0.09 -24.75 25.08
CA GLY A 6 0.82 -24.92 23.82
C GLY A 6 0.74 -23.73 22.84
N LEU A 7 0.00 -22.66 23.17
CA LEU A 7 0.07 -21.43 22.38
C LEU A 7 1.33 -20.65 22.70
N VAL A 8 2.12 -20.37 21.67
CA VAL A 8 3.30 -19.51 21.76
C VAL A 8 2.85 -18.07 21.53
N PRO A 9 3.30 -17.09 22.34
CA PRO A 9 3.00 -15.69 22.06
C PRO A 9 3.48 -15.29 20.65
N ILE A 10 2.65 -14.57 19.90
CA ILE A 10 3.09 -13.93 18.66
C ILE A 10 4.09 -12.84 19.06
N THR A 11 5.37 -13.13 18.91
CA THR A 11 6.45 -12.18 19.19
C THR A 11 6.86 -11.45 17.93
N ARG A 12 7.40 -10.24 18.11
CA ARG A 12 8.02 -9.49 17.01
C ARG A 12 9.13 -10.29 16.33
N ASN A 13 9.93 -11.04 17.09
CA ASN A 13 10.98 -11.92 16.57
C ASN A 13 10.42 -13.06 15.72
N PHE A 14 9.32 -13.68 16.16
CA PHE A 14 8.63 -14.71 15.37
C PHE A 14 8.11 -14.13 14.06
N LEU A 15 7.43 -12.99 14.08
CA LEU A 15 6.95 -12.34 12.85
C LEU A 15 8.09 -11.97 11.90
N ALA A 16 9.20 -11.42 12.41
CA ALA A 16 10.36 -11.10 11.60
C ALA A 16 10.93 -12.35 10.90
N SER A 17 11.23 -13.40 11.66
CA SER A 17 11.75 -14.67 11.11
C SER A 17 10.76 -15.42 10.22
N PHE A 18 9.46 -15.20 10.39
CA PHE A 18 8.43 -15.69 9.49
C PHE A 18 8.50 -14.97 8.14
N TYR A 19 8.49 -13.63 8.13
CA TYR A 19 8.55 -12.85 6.88
C TYR A 19 9.90 -12.95 6.16
N ASP A 20 11.00 -13.28 6.86
CA ASP A 20 12.28 -13.62 6.22
C ASP A 20 12.14 -14.84 5.28
N LYS A 21 11.26 -15.79 5.59
CA LYS A 21 11.04 -17.00 4.78
C LYS A 21 10.04 -16.79 3.64
N TYR A 22 9.22 -15.75 3.75
CA TYR A 22 8.14 -15.44 2.81
C TYR A 22 8.34 -14.02 2.30
N PRO A 23 9.31 -13.81 1.38
CA PRO A 23 9.54 -12.50 0.80
C PRO A 23 8.28 -12.04 0.06
N PHE A 24 7.98 -10.76 0.18
CA PHE A 24 6.92 -10.16 -0.61
C PHE A 24 7.29 -10.22 -2.08
N GLN A 25 6.32 -10.58 -2.91
CA GLN A 25 6.49 -10.44 -4.35
C GLN A 25 6.69 -8.97 -4.68
N SER A 26 7.67 -8.66 -5.54
CA SER A 26 7.85 -7.32 -6.07
C SER A 26 6.53 -6.80 -6.66
N LEU A 27 6.29 -5.51 -6.51
CA LEU A 27 5.17 -4.86 -7.20
C LEU A 27 5.31 -5.09 -8.70
N SER A 28 4.17 -5.24 -9.39
CA SER A 28 4.16 -5.32 -10.85
C SER A 28 4.85 -4.09 -11.45
N ASP A 29 5.63 -4.28 -12.52
CA ASP A 29 6.26 -3.20 -13.29
C ASP A 29 5.22 -2.16 -13.77
N ASP A 30 3.97 -2.59 -13.94
CA ASP A 30 2.87 -1.72 -14.31
C ASP A 30 2.49 -0.69 -13.25
N VAL A 31 2.82 -0.91 -11.97
CA VAL A 31 2.46 0.03 -10.89
C VAL A 31 3.09 1.40 -11.13
N SER A 32 4.36 1.43 -11.54
CA SER A 32 5.07 2.67 -11.85
C SER A 32 4.44 3.39 -13.04
N ARG A 33 4.13 2.62 -14.10
CA ARG A 33 3.48 3.13 -15.32
C ARG A 33 2.09 3.70 -15.03
N LEU A 34 1.25 2.95 -14.34
CA LEU A 34 -0.11 3.37 -13.96
C LEU A 34 -0.07 4.59 -13.05
N SER A 35 0.83 4.60 -12.07
CA SER A 35 1.02 5.76 -11.18
C SER A 35 1.42 7.02 -11.94
N TYR A 36 2.29 6.88 -12.95
CA TYR A 36 2.66 7.99 -13.82
C TYR A 36 1.46 8.49 -14.64
N GLN A 37 0.71 7.57 -15.27
CA GLN A 37 -0.45 7.92 -16.06
C GLN A 37 -1.53 8.64 -15.23
N ILE A 38 -1.82 8.16 -14.03
CA ILE A 38 -2.78 8.80 -13.12
C ILE A 38 -2.34 10.23 -12.77
N ARG A 39 -1.04 10.43 -12.46
CA ARG A 39 -0.51 11.77 -12.16
C ARG A 39 -0.54 12.70 -13.38
N SER A 40 -0.24 12.17 -14.57
CA SER A 40 -0.35 12.93 -15.83
C SER A 40 -1.78 13.40 -16.02
N MET A 41 -2.75 12.47 -16.01
CA MET A 41 -4.17 12.79 -16.18
C MET A 41 -4.67 13.79 -15.14
N ALA A 42 -4.28 13.64 -13.88
CA ALA A 42 -4.65 14.59 -12.83
C ALA A 42 -4.05 16.00 -13.07
N SER A 43 -2.83 16.07 -13.59
CA SER A 43 -2.17 17.32 -13.94
C SER A 43 -2.84 17.96 -15.15
N ASP A 44 -3.12 17.17 -16.19
CA ASP A 44 -3.81 17.61 -17.41
C ASP A 44 -5.19 18.20 -17.05
N LEU A 45 -5.98 17.47 -16.24
CA LEU A 45 -7.27 17.95 -15.74
C LEU A 45 -7.16 19.23 -14.91
N HIS A 46 -6.14 19.36 -14.06
CA HIS A 46 -5.92 20.56 -13.26
C HIS A 46 -5.53 21.77 -14.12
N ASN A 47 -4.77 21.56 -15.19
CA ASN A 47 -4.40 22.61 -16.13
C ASN A 47 -5.59 23.04 -17.00
N ASP A 48 -6.40 22.08 -17.47
CA ASP A 48 -7.58 22.33 -18.32
C ASP A 48 -8.74 22.96 -17.53
N SER A 49 -8.90 22.58 -16.27
CA SER A 49 -9.91 23.12 -15.36
C SER A 49 -9.24 23.43 -14.02
N PRO A 50 -8.60 24.61 -13.88
CA PRO A 50 -8.04 25.01 -12.61
C PRO A 50 -9.17 25.00 -11.60
N LEU A 51 -9.00 24.24 -10.52
CA LEU A 51 -9.96 24.12 -9.43
C LEU A 51 -10.20 25.53 -8.86
N THR A 52 -11.19 26.23 -9.39
CA THR A 52 -11.60 27.53 -8.86
C THR A 52 -12.23 27.24 -7.50
N PRO A 53 -11.74 27.86 -6.41
CA PRO A 53 -12.42 27.74 -5.13
C PRO A 53 -13.87 28.19 -5.32
N GLY A 54 -14.81 27.31 -4.95
CA GLY A 54 -16.24 27.59 -5.10
C GLY A 54 -16.58 28.91 -4.41
N LEU A 55 -17.12 29.86 -5.18
CA LEU A 55 -17.69 31.09 -4.63
C LEU A 55 -18.85 30.70 -3.71
N ASN A 56 -18.68 30.94 -2.41
CA ASN A 56 -19.78 30.99 -1.45
C ASN A 56 -20.59 32.27 -1.68
#